data_AF-A0A9X2LYH3-F1
#
_entry.id   AF-A0A9X2LYH3-F1
#
_cell.length_a   1.000
_cell.length_b   1.000
_cell.length_c   1.000
_cell.angle_alpha   90.00
_cell.angle_beta   90.00
_cell.angle_gamma   90.00
#
_symmetry.space_group_name_H-M   'P 1'
#
loop_
_entity.id
_entity.type
_entity.pdbx_description
1 polymer ?
#
loop_
_entity_poly.entity_id
_entity_poly.type
_entity_poly.pdbx_seq_one_letter_code
_entity_poly.pdbx_strand_id
1 'polypeptide(L)'
;MPNAKPKVDHSERAARDLLNRKVREGVIDRRNANQIIKVGLPFVRSMLAEWRRDGCSPTWITGKFQSIRAEAVEKCEAASNPIVQRMTLTRVVAAEMYLAVWAGMQADLGQYNADLRSEREIDI
;
A
#
# COMPACT_ATOMS: atom_id res chain seq x y z
N MET A 1 -24.57 1.68 -13.24
CA MET A 1 -23.55 0.68 -12.85
C MET A 1 -23.58 0.56 -11.33
N PRO A 2 -23.72 -0.64 -10.75
CA PRO A 2 -23.81 -0.76 -9.30
C PRO A 2 -22.49 -0.28 -8.68
N ASN A 3 -22.60 0.77 -7.89
CA ASN A 3 -21.50 1.47 -7.24
C ASN A 3 -21.16 0.73 -5.93
N ALA A 4 -20.87 -0.57 -6.04
CA ALA A 4 -20.58 -1.39 -4.88
C ALA A 4 -19.17 -1.05 -4.38
N LYS A 5 -19.09 -0.02 -3.52
CA LYS A 5 -17.90 0.19 -2.69
C LYS A 5 -17.64 -1.11 -1.92
N PRO A 6 -16.39 -1.57 -1.82
CA PRO A 6 -16.08 -2.76 -1.06
C PRO A 6 -16.59 -2.59 0.38
N LYS A 7 -17.24 -3.64 0.92
CA LYS A 7 -17.83 -3.63 2.28
C LYS A 7 -16.77 -3.32 3.36
N VAL A 8 -15.50 -3.61 3.06
CA VAL A 8 -14.33 -3.30 3.88
C VAL A 8 -13.29 -2.68 2.96
N ASP A 9 -12.76 -1.52 3.33
CA ASP A 9 -11.64 -0.91 2.61
C ASP A 9 -10.33 -1.61 3.03
N HIS A 10 -9.97 -2.70 2.31
CA HIS A 10 -8.79 -3.51 2.63
C HIS A 10 -7.51 -2.72 2.46
N SER A 11 -7.48 -1.80 1.48
CA SER A 11 -6.32 -0.94 1.26
C SER A 11 -6.08 0.06 2.39
N GLU A 12 -7.14 0.60 3.03
CA GLU A 12 -6.99 1.48 4.20
C GLU A 12 -6.50 0.68 5.40
N ARG A 13 -7.13 -0.48 5.64
CA ARG A 13 -6.79 -1.37 6.74
C ARG A 13 -5.33 -1.79 6.65
N ALA A 14 -4.87 -2.24 5.49
CA ALA A 14 -3.48 -2.66 5.29
C ALA A 14 -2.49 -1.52 5.57
N ALA A 15 -2.79 -0.29 5.11
CA ALA A 15 -1.95 0.88 5.40
C ALA A 15 -1.90 1.21 6.90
N ARG A 16 -3.05 1.16 7.58
CA ARG A 16 -3.14 1.41 9.03
C ARG A 16 -2.39 0.35 9.82
N ASP A 17 -2.52 -0.92 9.47
CA ASP A 17 -1.85 -2.02 10.16
C ASP A 17 -0.33 -1.93 10.03
N LEU A 18 0.17 -1.56 8.84
CA LEU A 18 1.59 -1.26 8.64
C LEU A 18 2.05 -0.11 9.54
N LEU A 19 1.36 1.04 9.50
CA LEU A 19 1.80 2.22 10.24
C LEU A 19 1.68 2.04 11.75
N ASN A 20 0.65 1.33 12.23
CA ASN A 20 0.54 0.93 13.63
C ASN A 20 1.70 0.04 14.06
N ARG A 21 2.19 -0.84 13.18
CA ARG A 21 3.39 -1.63 13.44
C ARG A 21 4.63 -0.74 13.53
N LYS A 22 4.82 0.19 12.59
CA LYS A 22 5.94 1.15 12.61
C LYS A 22 5.93 2.05 13.84
N VAL A 23 4.75 2.40 14.35
CA VAL A 23 4.61 3.13 15.63
C VAL A 23 5.05 2.27 16.80
N ARG A 24 4.64 0.99 16.86
CA ARG A 24 5.06 0.07 17.92
C ARG A 24 6.56 -0.22 17.89
N GLU A 25 7.15 -0.27 16.70
CA GLU A 25 8.60 -0.44 16.49
C GLU A 25 9.41 0.83 16.79
N GLY A 26 8.75 1.96 17.09
CA GLY A 26 9.42 3.24 17.35
C GLY A 26 10.01 3.92 16.10
N VAL A 27 9.68 3.42 14.90
CA VAL A 27 10.19 3.94 13.63
C VAL A 27 9.58 5.30 13.27
N ILE A 28 8.28 5.47 13.56
CA ILE A 28 7.54 6.72 13.39
C ILE A 28 6.68 6.98 14.62
N ASP A 29 6.42 8.24 14.94
CA ASP A 29 5.44 8.58 15.96
C ASP A 29 3.99 8.49 15.45
N ARG A 30 3.04 8.43 16.38
CA ARG A 30 1.60 8.31 16.08
C ARG A 30 1.07 9.49 15.25
N ARG A 31 1.57 10.71 15.48
CA ARG A 31 1.12 11.91 14.76
C ARG A 31 1.52 11.81 13.29
N ASN A 32 2.77 11.43 13.03
CA ASN A 32 3.29 11.21 11.70
C ASN A 32 2.57 10.05 10.99
N ALA A 33 2.32 8.93 11.68
CA ALA A 33 1.52 7.84 11.13
C ALA A 33 0.10 8.30 10.69
N ASN A 34 -0.58 9.08 11.51
CA ASN A 34 -1.90 9.63 11.18
C ASN A 34 -1.84 10.61 10.00
N GLN A 35 -0.81 11.45 9.93
CA GLN A 35 -0.60 12.37 8.81
C GLN A 35 -0.33 11.63 7.51
N ILE A 36 0.50 10.57 7.56
CA ILE A 36 0.80 9.70 6.41
C ILE A 36 -0.48 9.02 5.91
N ILE A 37 -1.34 8.51 6.80
CA ILE A 37 -2.65 7.99 6.37
C ILE A 37 -3.48 9.08 5.71
N LYS A 38 -3.63 10.25 6.36
CA LYS A 38 -4.53 11.29 5.87
C LYS A 38 -4.13 11.85 4.50
N VAL A 39 -2.84 12.03 4.27
CA VAL A 39 -2.32 12.68 3.04
C VAL A 39 -1.77 11.67 2.04
N GLY A 40 -1.03 10.66 2.52
CA GLY A 40 -0.34 9.70 1.66
C GLY A 40 -1.29 8.65 1.07
N LEU A 41 -2.26 8.14 1.83
CA LEU A 41 -3.13 7.06 1.34
C LEU A 41 -3.92 7.43 0.07
N PRO A 42 -4.56 8.60 -0.05
CA PRO A 42 -5.25 8.99 -1.29
C PRO A 42 -4.31 9.07 -2.49
N PHE A 43 -3.11 9.61 -2.29
CA PHE A 43 -2.09 9.73 -3.33
C PHE A 43 -1.66 8.34 -3.82
N VAL A 44 -1.29 7.45 -2.89
CA VAL A 44 -0.83 6.09 -3.19
C VAL A 44 -1.90 5.32 -3.98
N ARG A 45 -3.17 5.38 -3.53
CA ARG A 45 -4.29 4.74 -4.24
C ARG A 45 -4.47 5.26 -5.64
N SER A 46 -4.44 6.57 -5.81
CA SER A 46 -4.65 7.23 -7.11
C SER A 46 -3.57 6.82 -8.10
N MET A 47 -2.31 6.84 -7.67
CA MET A 47 -1.17 6.44 -8.50
C MET A 47 -1.22 4.94 -8.86
N LEU A 48 -1.52 4.06 -7.91
CA LEU A 48 -1.65 2.62 -8.18
C LEU A 48 -2.83 2.30 -9.12
N ALA A 49 -3.95 3.01 -8.95
CA ALA A 49 -5.10 2.89 -9.83
C ALA A 49 -4.82 3.42 -11.24
N GLU A 50 -4.01 4.48 -11.37
CA GLU A 50 -3.54 5.00 -12.66
C GLU A 50 -2.62 4.00 -13.36
N TRP A 51 -1.58 3.49 -12.71
CA TRP A 51 -0.69 2.50 -13.33
C TRP A 51 -1.44 1.24 -13.77
N ARG A 52 -2.44 0.81 -12.99
CA ARG A 52 -3.30 -0.31 -13.40
C ARG A 52 -4.15 0.04 -14.63
N ARG A 53 -4.69 1.26 -14.71
CA ARG A 53 -5.43 1.74 -15.89
C ARG A 53 -4.53 1.81 -17.13
N ASP A 54 -3.26 2.16 -16.95
CA ASP A 54 -2.24 2.19 -18.01
C ASP A 54 -1.75 0.78 -18.42
N GLY A 55 -2.31 -0.28 -17.84
CA GLY A 55 -2.00 -1.67 -18.22
C GLY A 55 -0.77 -2.26 -17.53
N CYS A 56 -0.22 -1.60 -16.50
CA CYS A 56 0.85 -2.20 -15.71
C CYS A 56 0.36 -3.48 -15.02
N SER A 57 1.08 -4.59 -15.23
CA SER A 57 0.70 -5.87 -14.66
C SER A 57 0.83 -5.86 -13.13
N PRO A 58 -0.01 -6.64 -12.41
CA PRO A 58 0.12 -6.74 -10.96
C PRO A 58 1.49 -7.23 -10.49
N THR A 59 2.10 -8.14 -11.25
CA THR A 59 3.45 -8.66 -10.97
C THR A 59 4.51 -7.56 -11.11
N TRP A 60 4.38 -6.70 -12.13
CA TRP A 60 5.30 -5.57 -12.31
C TRP A 60 5.17 -4.54 -11.18
N ILE A 61 3.95 -4.15 -10.80
CA ILE A 61 3.73 -3.19 -9.70
C ILE A 61 4.33 -3.72 -8.40
N THR A 62 4.08 -4.99 -8.08
CA THR A 62 4.65 -5.65 -6.90
C THR A 62 6.18 -5.69 -6.98
N GLY A 63 6.75 -6.14 -8.09
CA GLY A 63 8.20 -6.23 -8.29
C GLY A 63 8.89 -4.88 -8.17
N LYS A 64 8.30 -3.81 -8.70
CA LYS A 64 8.82 -2.44 -8.61
C LYS A 64 8.99 -1.99 -7.16
N PHE A 65 7.96 -2.13 -6.32
CA PHE A 65 8.06 -1.69 -4.92
C PHE A 65 8.87 -2.65 -4.04
N GLN A 66 8.92 -3.95 -4.37
CA GLN A 66 9.83 -4.89 -3.71
C GLN A 66 11.30 -4.53 -3.97
N SER A 67 11.64 -4.18 -5.21
CA SER A 67 12.99 -3.73 -5.58
C SER A 67 13.35 -2.41 -4.87
N ILE A 68 12.46 -1.41 -4.89
CA ILE A 68 12.68 -0.14 -4.17
C ILE A 68 12.87 -0.38 -2.67
N ARG A 69 12.08 -1.28 -2.08
CA ARG A 69 12.24 -1.65 -0.65
C ARG A 69 13.60 -2.27 -0.39
N ALA A 70 14.02 -3.26 -1.21
CA ALA A 70 15.30 -3.93 -1.04
C ALA A 70 16.47 -2.94 -1.10
N GLU A 71 16.49 -2.07 -2.11
CA GLU A 71 17.51 -1.02 -2.24
C GLU A 71 17.50 -0.04 -1.06
N ALA A 72 16.31 0.33 -0.57
CA ALA A 72 16.19 1.27 0.54
C ALA A 72 16.69 0.65 1.85
N VAL A 73 16.45 -0.65 2.06
CA VAL A 73 16.96 -1.41 3.21
C VAL A 73 18.48 -1.48 3.16
N GLU A 74 19.05 -1.89 2.03
CA GLU A 74 20.51 -1.96 1.84
C GLU A 74 21.18 -0.60 2.12
N LYS A 75 20.63 0.49 1.57
CA LYS A 75 21.11 1.86 1.82
C LYS A 75 20.93 2.30 3.26
N CYS A 76 19.94 1.78 3.98
CA CYS A 76 19.72 2.06 5.39
C CYS A 76 20.72 1.34 6.29
N GLU A 77 21.05 0.09 5.96
CA GLU A 77 22.04 -0.72 6.67
C GLU A 77 23.47 -0.23 6.44
N ALA A 78 23.77 0.22 5.22
CA ALA A 78 25.08 0.79 4.87
C ALA A 78 25.31 2.23 5.36
N ALA A 79 24.26 2.92 5.83
CA ALA A 79 24.37 4.32 6.23
C ALA A 79 25.10 4.47 7.57
N SER A 80 26.32 5.02 7.53
CA SER A 80 27.09 5.37 8.73
C SER A 80 26.67 6.69 9.37
N ASN A 81 25.93 7.54 8.64
CA ASN A 81 25.43 8.82 9.11
C ASN A 81 23.97 8.72 9.56
N PRO A 82 23.61 9.10 10.81
CA PRO A 82 22.25 9.04 11.33
C PRO A 82 21.20 9.79 10.49
N ILE A 83 21.57 10.91 9.85
CA ILE A 83 20.66 11.67 8.99
C ILE A 83 20.34 10.88 7.72
N VAL A 84 21.38 10.30 7.10
CA VAL A 84 21.24 9.47 5.90
C VAL A 84 20.41 8.23 6.20
N GLN A 85 20.69 7.58 7.35
CA GLN A 85 19.93 6.44 7.83
C GLN A 85 18.45 6.77 8.03
N ARG A 86 18.13 7.94 8.60
CA ARG A 86 16.73 8.37 8.76
C ARG A 86 16.03 8.63 7.43
N MET A 87 16.73 9.22 6.45
CA MET A 87 16.19 9.44 5.11
C MET A 87 15.93 8.12 4.36
N THR A 88 16.85 7.16 4.43
CA THR A 88 16.69 5.85 3.78
C THR A 88 15.64 5.01 4.48
N LEU A 89 15.54 5.05 5.81
CA LEU A 89 14.44 4.45 6.57
C LEU A 89 13.07 4.98 6.15
N THR A 90 12.97 6.29 5.88
CA THR A 90 11.73 6.89 5.35
C THR A 90 11.36 6.30 3.98
N ARG A 91 12.35 6.03 3.12
CA ARG A 91 12.13 5.35 1.83
C ARG A 91 11.68 3.90 2.01
N VAL A 92 12.22 3.18 2.99
CA VAL A 92 11.76 1.82 3.34
C VAL A 92 10.28 1.85 3.73
N VAL A 93 9.89 2.73 4.66
CA VAL A 93 8.50 2.85 5.11
C VAL A 93 7.57 3.23 3.97
N ALA A 94 7.99 4.13 3.07
CA ALA A 94 7.21 4.50 1.91
C ALA A 94 6.99 3.29 0.98
N ALA A 95 8.04 2.56 0.62
CA ALA A 95 7.95 1.36 -0.24
C ALA A 95 7.03 0.29 0.37
N GLU A 96 7.14 0.07 1.69
CA GLU A 96 6.25 -0.85 2.41
C GLU A 96 4.79 -0.37 2.41
N MET A 97 4.55 0.94 2.47
CA MET A 97 3.21 1.50 2.37
C MET A 97 2.61 1.27 0.98
N TYR A 98 3.38 1.46 -0.10
CA TYR A 98 2.91 1.14 -1.45
C TYR A 98 2.54 -0.34 -1.57
N LEU A 99 3.38 -1.24 -1.07
CA LEU A 99 3.10 -2.69 -1.09
C LEU A 99 1.84 -3.05 -0.28
N ALA A 100 1.68 -2.48 0.91
CA ALA A 100 0.54 -2.75 1.78
C ALA A 100 -0.78 -2.26 1.15
N VAL A 101 -0.79 -1.03 0.63
CA VAL A 101 -1.97 -0.46 -0.05
C VAL A 101 -2.29 -1.27 -1.31
N TRP A 102 -1.28 -1.64 -2.09
CA TRP A 102 -1.47 -2.45 -3.30
C TRP A 102 -2.07 -3.82 -3.00
N ALA A 103 -1.58 -4.52 -1.98
CA ALA A 103 -2.15 -5.78 -1.54
C ALA A 103 -3.64 -5.64 -1.14
N GLY A 104 -3.97 -4.58 -0.40
CA GLY A 104 -5.36 -4.30 -0.04
C GLY A 104 -6.23 -3.97 -1.26
N MET A 105 -5.73 -3.19 -2.24
CA MET A 105 -6.45 -2.92 -3.49
C MET A 105 -6.69 -4.19 -4.31
N GLN A 106 -5.75 -5.14 -4.31
CA GLN A 106 -5.97 -6.44 -4.96
C GLN A 106 -7.07 -7.25 -4.25
N ALA A 107 -7.14 -7.20 -2.93
CA ALA A 107 -8.22 -7.84 -2.16
C ALA A 107 -9.58 -7.18 -2.43
N ASP A 108 -9.63 -5.84 -2.46
CA ASP A 108 -10.86 -5.08 -2.80
C ASP A 108 -11.39 -5.49 -4.19
N LEU A 109 -10.51 -5.62 -5.17
CA LEU A 109 -10.86 -6.05 -6.53
C LEU A 109 -11.24 -7.53 -6.61
N GLY A 110 -10.58 -8.39 -5.83
CA GLY A 110 -10.93 -9.80 -5.71
C GLY A 110 -12.35 -9.96 -5.16
N GLN A 111 -12.69 -9.21 -4.11
CA GLN A 111 -14.01 -9.19 -3.50
C GLN A 111 -15.07 -8.68 -4.49
N TYR A 112 -14.83 -7.56 -5.15
CA TYR A 112 -15.76 -7.01 -6.16
C TYR A 112 -16.05 -8.02 -7.29
N ASN A 113 -15.02 -8.71 -7.78
CA ASN A 113 -15.20 -9.72 -8.81
C ASN A 113 -15.96 -10.96 -8.32
N ALA A 114 -15.82 -11.33 -7.04
CA ALA A 114 -16.57 -12.43 -6.44
C ALA A 114 -18.05 -12.04 -6.28
N ASP A 115 -18.32 -10.83 -5.80
CA ASP A 115 -19.68 -10.30 -5.65
C ASP A 115 -20.41 -10.28 -7.01
N LEU A 116 -19.78 -9.76 -8.07
CA LEU A 116 -20.34 -9.76 -9.43
C LEU A 116 -20.65 -11.16 -9.99
N ARG A 117 -19.85 -12.17 -9.63
CA ARG A 117 -20.12 -13.56 -10.05
C ARG A 117 -21.33 -14.11 -9.32
N SER A 118 -21.43 -13.87 -8.01
CA SER A 118 -22.55 -14.34 -7.21
C SER A 118 -23.89 -13.73 -7.65
N GLU A 119 -23.92 -12.46 -8.06
CA GLU A 119 -25.14 -11.81 -8.59
C GLU A 119 -25.61 -12.45 -9.91
N ARG A 120 -24.68 -12.86 -10.78
CA ARG A 120 -25.02 -13.54 -12.05
C ARG A 120 -25.56 -14.96 -11.88
N GLU A 121 -25.25 -15.62 -10.76
CA GLU A 121 -25.75 -16.97 -10.44
C GLU A 121 -27.15 -16.94 -9.82
N ILE A 122 -27.62 -15.79 -9.32
CA ILE A 122 -28.96 -15.64 -8.72
C ILE A 122 -30.03 -15.35 -9.78
N ASP A 123 -29.63 -14.82 -10.95
CA ASP A 123 -30.52 -14.48 -12.07
C ASP A 123 -30.79 -15.64 -13.05
N ILE A 124 -30.48 -16.90 -12.68
CA ILE A 124 -30.72 -18.14 -13.46
C ILE A 124 -31.65 -19.06 -12.67
#